data_AF-A0A2L2Z779-F1
#
_entry.id   AF-A0A2L2Z779-F1
#
_cell.length_a   1.000
_cell.length_b   1.000
_cell.length_c   1.000
_cell.angle_alpha   90.00
_cell.angle_beta   90.00
_cell.angle_gamma   90.00
#
_symmetry.space_group_name_H-M   'P 1'
#
loop_
_entity.id
_entity.type
_entity.pdbx_description
1 polymer ?
#
loop_
_entity_poly.entity_id
_entity_poly.type
_entity_poly.pdbx_seq_one_letter_code
_entity_poly.pdbx_strand_id
1 'polypeptide(L)' 'VLGLSSGYCSSLAMMYTPGYVSKENKTVAGMIAAFFLVFGVFCGVNFTFFVRWLVQTL' A
#
# COMPACT_ATOMS: atom_id res chain seq x y z
N VAL A 1 -10.79 14.71 0.47
CA VAL A 1 -9.46 14.99 -0.13
C VAL A 1 -8.53 13.79 -0.01
N LEU A 2 -8.21 13.30 1.20
CA LEU A 2 -7.26 12.20 1.40
C LEU A 2 -7.61 10.90 0.65
N GLY A 3 -8.89 10.50 0.63
CA GLY A 3 -9.34 9.29 -0.07
C GLY A 3 -9.30 9.37 -1.61
N LEU A 4 -9.47 10.56 -2.17
CA LEU A 4 -9.36 10.78 -3.63
C LEU A 4 -7.89 10.74 -4.07
N SER A 5 -6.99 11.39 -3.33
CA SER A 5 -5.55 11.34 -3.61
C SER A 5 -4.97 9.95 -3.36
N SER A 6 -5.35 9.26 -2.28
CA SER A 6 -4.84 7.92 -1.99
C SER A 6 -5.37 6.87 -2.97
N GLY A 7 -6.66 6.92 -3.33
CA GLY A 7 -7.26 6.03 -4.32
C GLY A 7 -6.72 6.24 -5.74
N TYR A 8 -6.53 7.50 -6.16
CA TYR A 8 -5.95 7.81 -7.47
C TYR A 8 -4.49 7.37 -7.56
N CYS A 9 -3.66 7.69 -6.56
CA CYS A 9 -2.24 7.32 -6.56
C CYS A 9 -2.05 5.80 -6.47
N SER A 10 -2.88 5.11 -5.68
CA SER A 10 -2.89 3.65 -5.59
C SER A 10 -3.27 2.96 -6.90
N SER A 11 -4.27 3.50 -7.61
CA SER A 11 -4.70 2.99 -8.91
C SER A 11 -3.64 3.22 -9.99
N LEU A 12 -3.00 4.40 -10.00
CA LEU A 12 -1.88 4.70 -10.89
C LEU A 12 -0.68 3.80 -10.60
N ALA A 13 -0.35 3.56 -9.33
CA ALA A 13 0.73 2.66 -8.96
C ALA A 13 0.49 1.26 -9.55
N MET A 14 -0.71 0.71 -9.42
CA MET A 14 -1.03 -0.61 -10.01
C MET A 14 -1.05 -0.62 -11.54
N MET A 15 -1.42 0.48 -12.21
CA MET A 15 -1.37 0.58 -13.68
C MET A 15 0.05 0.75 -14.23
N TYR A 16 0.92 1.49 -13.53
CA TYR A 16 2.27 1.77 -14.00
C TYR A 16 3.32 0.73 -13.57
N THR A 17 3.11 0.04 -12.44
CA THR A 17 4.06 -1.00 -11.96
C THR A 17 4.39 -2.08 -13.00
N PRO A 18 3.44 -2.67 -13.74
CA PRO A 18 3.76 -3.66 -14.77
C PRO A 18 4.41 -3.05 -16.04
N GLY A 19 4.50 -1.72 -16.15
CA GLY A 19 5.17 -1.02 -17.25
C GLY A 19 6.68 -0.99 -17.15
N TYR A 20 7.23 -1.11 -15.93
CA TYR A 20 8.67 -1.03 -15.66
C TYR A 20 9.40 -2.39 -15.67
N VAL A 21 8.68 -3.49 -15.92
CA VAL A 21 9.22 -4.86 -15.88
C VAL A 21 9.03 -5.56 -17.24
N SER A 22 10.01 -6.39 -17.61
CA SER A 22 9.98 -7.21 -18.84
C SER A 22 8.68 -8.01 -18.93
N LYS A 23 8.13 -8.18 -20.15
CA LYS A 23 6.79 -8.75 -20.40
C LYS A 23 6.55 -10.08 -19.69
N GLU A 24 7.60 -10.87 -19.46
CA GLU A 24 7.57 -12.17 -18.79
C GLU A 24 7.23 -12.09 -17.29
N ASN A 25 7.63 -11.01 -16.59
CA ASN A 25 7.51 -10.87 -15.14
C ASN A 25 6.40 -9.91 -14.69
N LYS A 26 5.55 -9.45 -15.62
CA LYS A 26 4.47 -8.47 -15.32
C LYS A 26 3.48 -8.97 -14.27
N THR A 27 3.19 -10.27 -14.27
CA THR A 27 2.29 -10.90 -13.30
C THR A 27 2.87 -10.82 -11.89
N VAL A 28 4.16 -11.12 -11.73
CA VAL A 28 4.85 -11.06 -10.43
C VAL A 28 4.97 -9.62 -9.95
N ALA A 29 5.26 -8.67 -10.85
CA ALA A 29 5.31 -7.24 -10.52
C ALA A 29 3.95 -6.71 -10.00
N GLY A 30 2.85 -7.12 -10.62
CA GLY A 30 1.50 -6.80 -10.15
C GLY A 30 1.18 -7.40 -8.78
N MET A 31 1.59 -8.65 -8.55
CA MET A 31 1.44 -9.32 -7.25
C MET A 31 2.22 -8.62 -6.13
N ILE A 32 3.45 -8.16 -6.40
CA ILE A 32 4.26 -7.42 -5.43
C ILE A 32 3.64 -6.04 -5.12
N ALA A 33 3.11 -5.34 -6.13
CA ALA A 33 2.41 -4.08 -5.91
C ALA A 33 1.18 -4.25 -4.99
N ALA A 34 0.39 -5.30 -5.23
CA ALA A 34 -0.75 -5.64 -4.37
C ALA A 34 -0.31 -6.00 -2.94
N PHE A 35 0.79 -6.74 -2.80
CA PHE A 35 1.35 -7.08 -1.50
C PHE A 35 1.74 -5.82 -0.70
N PHE A 36 2.46 -4.88 -1.32
CA PHE A 36 2.87 -3.63 -0.66
C PHE A 36 1.67 -2.78 -0.24
N LEU A 37 0.60 -2.78 -1.02
CA LEU A 37 -0.62 -2.05 -0.68
C LEU A 37 -1.28 -2.62 0.57
N VAL A 38 -1.49 -3.94 0.63
CA VAL A 38 -2.07 -4.61 1.81
C VAL A 38 -1.16 -4.48 3.03
N PHE A 39 0.16 -4.61 2.83
CA PHE A 39 1.15 -4.43 3.89
C PHE A 39 1.13 -3.01 4.48
N GLY A 40 1.00 -1.98 3.64
CA GLY A 40 0.87 -0.59 4.09
C GLY A 40 -0.37 -0.38 4.97
N VAL A 41 -1.51 -0.96 4.60
CA VAL A 41 -2.73 -0.92 5.42
C VAL A 41 -2.52 -1.65 6.75
N PHE A 42 -1.93 -2.84 6.71
CA PHE A 42 -1.65 -3.62 7.92
C PHE A 42 -0.74 -2.86 8.89
N CYS A 43 0.33 -2.25 8.38
CA CYS A 43 1.26 -1.44 9.17
C CYS A 43 0.56 -0.20 9.75
N GLY A 44 -0.28 0.49 8.97
CA GLY A 44 -1.06 1.65 9.44
C GLY A 44 -2.06 1.32 10.56
N VAL A 45 -2.73 0.16 10.46
CA VAL A 45 -3.64 -0.31 11.53
C VAL A 45 -2.86 -0.68 12.79
N ASN A 46 -1.73 -1.38 12.66
CA ASN A 46 -0.86 -1.71 13.79
C ASN A 46 -0.29 -0.45 14.45
N PHE A 47 0.12 0.54 13.67
CA PHE A 47 0.57 1.83 14.18
C PHE A 47 -0.53 2.55 14.97
N THR A 48 -1.78 2.49 14.51
CA THR A 48 -2.92 3.04 15.26
C THR A 48 -3.10 2.33 16.60
N PHE A 49 -2.96 1.00 16.63
CA PHE A 49 -3.03 0.22 17.86
C PHE A 49 -1.89 0.57 18.83
N PHE A 50 -0.68 0.74 18.31
CA PHE A 50 0.49 1.15 19.07
C PHE A 50 0.34 2.55 19.65
N VAL A 51 -0.14 3.53 18.86
CA VAL A 51 -0.41 4.89 19.33
C VAL A 51 -1.48 4.89 20.42
N ARG A 52 -2.54 4.09 20.28
CA ARG A 52 -3.57 3.96 21.32
C ARG A 52 -2.99 3.40 22.62
N TRP A 53 -2.13 2.40 22.54
CA TRP A 53 -1.44 1.86 23.71
C TRP A 53 -0.54 2.90 24.37
N LEU A 54 0.24 3.65 23.58
CA LEU A 54 1.13 4.70 24.08
C LEU A 54 0.33 5.81 24.79
N VAL A 55 -0.76 6.29 24.17
CA VAL A 55 -1.63 7.33 24.77
C VAL A 55 -2.32 6.86 26.05
N GLN A 56 -2.69 5.59 26.17
CA GLN A 56 -3.33 5.08 27.39
C GLN A 56 -2.33 4.85 28.54
N THR A 57 -1.04 4.75 28.23
CA THR A 57 0.03 4.50 29.22
C THR A 57 0.64 5.81 29.76
N LEU A 58 0.39 6.94 29.09
CA LEU A 58 0.92 8.27 29.40
C LEU A 58 -0.14 9.11 30.10
#